data_AF-A0A927T2V1-F1
#
_entry.id   AF-A0A927T2V1-F1
#
_cell.length_a   1.000
_cell.length_b   1.000
_cell.length_c   1.000
_cell.angle_alpha   90.00
_cell.angle_beta   90.00
_cell.angle_gamma   90.00
#
_symmetry.space_group_name_H-M   'P 1'
#
loop_
_entity.id
_entity.type
_entity.pdbx_description
1 polymer ?
#
loop_
_entity_poly.entity_id
_entity_poly.type
_entity_poly.pdbx_seq_one_letter_code
_entity_poly.pdbx_strand_id
1 'polypeptide(L)'
;MKEDSLEIKEKKRVYKRNTAKSALENVKKKIKEANENNEFIYYVSKAVLFGSYINSDRKEIGDIDIALYIELKDKYTPEIEQNIQRSLLSCKQVPFLLRYIYGKEEIAKFIKDKKSVIHLHDGNEADKIAREYSKSGSYIYNDKYELIYCK
;
A
#
# COMPACT_ATOMS: atom_id res chain seq x y z
N MET A 1 -23.69 -25.18 33.78
CA MET A 1 -23.63 -24.91 32.34
C MET A 1 -22.39 -24.06 32.09
N LYS A 2 -21.42 -24.57 31.33
CA LYS A 2 -20.27 -23.77 30.88
C LYS A 2 -20.63 -23.25 29.48
N GLU A 3 -20.63 -21.94 29.32
CA GLU A 3 -20.72 -21.31 28.01
C GLU A 3 -19.38 -21.49 27.30
N ASP A 4 -19.31 -22.47 26.38
CA ASP A 4 -18.22 -22.57 25.43
C ASP A 4 -18.38 -21.43 24.41
N SER A 5 -17.60 -20.37 24.61
CA SER A 5 -17.43 -19.30 23.65
C SER A 5 -16.71 -19.86 22.41
N LEU A 6 -17.44 -19.93 21.29
CA LEU A 6 -16.89 -20.27 19.98
C LEU A 6 -15.95 -19.15 19.52
N GLU A 7 -14.66 -19.25 19.86
CA GLU A 7 -13.59 -18.53 19.15
C GLU A 7 -13.58 -19.00 17.68
N ILE A 8 -14.19 -18.23 16.80
CA ILE A 8 -13.99 -18.36 15.35
C ILE A 8 -12.57 -17.87 15.05
N LYS A 9 -11.59 -18.78 15.13
CA LYS A 9 -10.23 -18.51 14.63
C LYS A 9 -10.28 -18.42 13.11
N GLU A 10 -10.34 -17.20 12.58
CA GLU A 10 -10.06 -16.98 11.15
C GLU A 10 -8.73 -17.65 10.81
N LYS A 11 -8.77 -18.62 9.89
CA LYS A 11 -7.55 -19.26 9.37
C LYS A 11 -6.74 -18.22 8.61
N LYS A 12 -5.79 -17.56 9.29
CA LYS A 12 -4.90 -16.59 8.67
C LYS A 12 -4.15 -17.27 7.52
N ARG A 13 -4.36 -16.80 6.30
CA ARG A 13 -3.73 -17.38 5.11
C ARG A 13 -2.22 -17.16 5.21
N VAL A 14 -1.46 -18.24 5.07
CA VAL A 14 0.01 -18.23 5.10
C VAL A 14 0.57 -18.47 3.71
N TYR A 15 1.69 -17.83 3.43
CA TYR A 15 2.37 -17.85 2.14
C TYR A 15 3.82 -18.28 2.34
N LYS A 16 4.36 -19.04 1.37
CA LYS A 16 5.78 -19.34 1.31
C LYS A 16 6.57 -18.04 1.10
N ARG A 17 7.71 -17.90 1.77
CA ARG A 17 8.58 -16.72 1.64
C ARG A 17 9.00 -16.44 0.19
N ASN A 18 9.18 -17.47 -0.64
CA ASN A 18 9.46 -17.30 -2.07
C ASN A 18 8.30 -16.64 -2.83
N THR A 19 7.05 -17.02 -2.53
CA THR A 19 5.86 -16.39 -3.11
C THR A 19 5.78 -14.92 -2.73
N ALA A 20 6.09 -14.61 -1.48
CA ALA A 20 6.16 -13.24 -0.98
C ALA A 20 7.25 -12.42 -1.68
N LYS A 21 8.46 -13.00 -1.84
CA LYS A 21 9.55 -12.37 -2.59
C LYS A 21 9.14 -12.06 -4.03
N SER A 22 8.51 -13.01 -4.73
CA SER A 22 7.99 -12.77 -6.08
C SER A 22 6.93 -11.68 -6.13
N ALA A 23 6.06 -11.60 -5.12
CA ALA A 23 5.07 -10.53 -5.02
C ALA A 23 5.73 -9.15 -4.78
N LEU A 24 6.77 -9.08 -3.96
CA LEU A 24 7.54 -7.86 -3.73
C LEU A 24 8.24 -7.37 -5.00
N GLU A 25 8.87 -8.26 -5.75
CA GLU A 25 9.49 -7.92 -7.04
C GLU A 25 8.45 -7.43 -8.06
N ASN A 26 7.24 -8.00 -8.05
CA ASN A 26 6.13 -7.51 -8.86
C ASN A 26 5.70 -6.10 -8.44
N VAL A 27 5.64 -5.80 -7.14
CA VAL A 27 5.34 -4.45 -6.63
C VAL A 27 6.38 -3.45 -7.13
N LYS A 28 7.69 -3.77 -7.03
CA LYS A 28 8.77 -2.89 -7.54
C LYS A 28 8.60 -2.60 -9.03
N LYS A 29 8.32 -3.64 -9.83
CA LYS A 29 8.06 -3.51 -11.26
C LYS A 29 6.84 -2.63 -11.53
N LYS A 30 5.73 -2.85 -10.82
CA LYS A 30 4.48 -2.08 -11.01
C LYS A 30 4.62 -0.62 -10.58
N ILE A 31 5.41 -0.32 -9.56
CA ILE A 31 5.73 1.06 -9.19
C ILE A 31 6.43 1.78 -10.34
N LYS A 32 7.45 1.14 -10.95
CA LYS A 32 8.16 1.71 -12.09
C LYS A 32 7.21 1.95 -13.28
N GLU A 33 6.41 0.94 -13.65
CA GLU A 33 5.42 1.05 -14.72
C GLU A 33 4.39 2.16 -14.46
N ALA A 34 3.94 2.33 -13.22
CA ALA A 34 2.98 3.38 -12.86
C ALA A 34 3.59 4.78 -12.96
N ASN A 35 4.83 4.94 -12.49
CA ASN A 35 5.53 6.22 -12.54
C ASN A 35 5.78 6.67 -13.99
N GLU A 36 6.13 5.73 -14.88
CA GLU A 36 6.34 5.99 -16.32
C GLU A 36 5.03 6.20 -17.10
N ASN A 37 3.89 5.70 -16.61
CA ASN A 37 2.60 5.83 -17.31
C ASN A 37 1.94 7.20 -17.06
N ASN A 38 1.84 8.02 -18.11
CA ASN A 38 1.23 9.35 -18.07
C ASN A 38 -0.29 9.37 -17.86
N GLU A 39 -0.97 8.22 -17.94
CA GLU A 39 -2.40 8.14 -17.65
C GLU A 39 -2.73 8.26 -16.15
N PHE A 40 -1.79 7.89 -15.27
CA PHE A 40 -1.97 8.09 -13.83
C PHE A 40 -1.71 9.54 -13.45
N ILE A 41 -2.65 10.13 -12.70
CA ILE A 41 -2.51 11.49 -12.17
C ILE A 41 -1.55 11.56 -10.97
N TYR A 42 -1.20 10.41 -10.38
CA TYR A 42 -0.24 10.29 -9.29
C TYR A 42 1.00 9.49 -9.69
N TYR A 43 2.07 9.65 -8.93
CA TYR A 43 3.25 8.79 -8.95
C TYR A 43 3.63 8.38 -7.51
N VAL A 44 4.37 7.29 -7.38
CA VAL A 44 4.96 6.85 -6.11
C VAL A 44 6.33 7.50 -5.97
N SER A 45 6.48 8.41 -5.01
CA SER A 45 7.75 9.07 -4.72
C SER A 45 8.65 8.21 -3.82
N LYS A 46 8.05 7.38 -2.95
CA LYS A 46 8.76 6.49 -2.04
C LYS A 46 7.88 5.27 -1.69
N ALA A 47 8.51 4.12 -1.47
CA ALA A 47 7.85 2.95 -0.89
C ALA A 47 8.71 2.34 0.22
N VAL A 48 8.07 1.98 1.34
CA VAL A 48 8.75 1.43 2.53
C VAL A 48 8.12 0.09 2.86
N LEU A 49 8.93 -0.97 2.82
CA LEU A 49 8.54 -2.30 3.26
C LEU A 49 8.69 -2.40 4.77
N PHE A 50 7.66 -2.83 5.51
CA PHE A 50 7.70 -2.96 6.96
C PHE A 50 6.96 -4.21 7.46
N GLY A 51 6.83 -4.34 8.78
CA GLY A 51 6.04 -5.40 9.40
C GLY A 51 6.79 -6.73 9.56
N SER A 52 6.04 -7.82 9.63
CA SER A 52 6.57 -9.12 10.06
C SER A 52 7.55 -9.77 9.07
N TYR A 53 7.45 -9.43 7.78
CA TYR A 53 8.24 -10.05 6.71
C TYR A 53 9.75 -9.86 6.88
N ILE A 54 10.18 -8.66 7.24
CA ILE A 54 11.59 -8.31 7.46
C ILE A 54 12.07 -8.56 8.89
N ASN A 55 11.14 -8.69 9.85
CA ASN A 55 11.43 -8.93 11.26
C ASN A 55 11.48 -10.44 11.58
N SER A 56 11.41 -11.30 10.57
CA SER A 56 11.36 -12.75 10.75
C SER A 56 11.94 -13.52 9.57
N ASP A 57 12.71 -14.56 9.86
CA ASP A 57 13.24 -15.53 8.89
C ASP A 57 12.35 -16.76 8.69
N ARG A 58 11.10 -16.69 9.15
CA ARG A 58 10.14 -17.80 8.98
C ARG A 58 9.96 -18.13 7.49
N LYS A 59 9.92 -19.44 7.21
CA LYS A 59 9.66 -19.99 5.86
C LYS A 59 8.26 -19.63 5.35
N GLU A 60 7.32 -19.46 6.28
CA GLU A 60 5.94 -19.06 6.02
C GLU A 60 5.68 -17.70 6.67
N ILE A 61 5.00 -16.84 5.94
CA ILE A 61 4.62 -15.49 6.38
C ILE A 61 3.11 -15.28 6.19
N GLY A 62 2.53 -14.31 6.91
CA GLY A 62 1.13 -13.94 6.71
C GLY A 62 0.96 -13.00 5.51
N ASP A 63 1.62 -11.85 5.57
CA ASP A 63 1.43 -10.72 4.67
C ASP A 63 2.74 -9.93 4.52
N ILE A 64 2.76 -9.06 3.51
CA ILE A 64 3.80 -8.06 3.27
C ILE A 64 3.14 -6.69 3.38
N ASP A 65 3.58 -5.90 4.35
CA ASP A 65 3.12 -4.53 4.55
C ASP A 65 4.05 -3.54 3.85
N ILE A 66 3.46 -2.70 2.99
CA ILE A 66 4.20 -1.69 2.23
C ILE A 66 3.49 -0.35 2.35
N ALA A 67 4.20 0.66 2.84
CA ALA A 67 3.73 2.03 2.86
C ALA A 67 4.11 2.72 1.54
N LEU A 68 3.13 3.30 0.85
CA LEU A 68 3.34 4.05 -0.38
C LEU A 68 3.19 5.54 -0.12
N TYR A 69 4.18 6.31 -0.54
CA TYR A 69 4.13 7.77 -0.57
C TYR A 69 3.79 8.17 -2.00
N ILE A 70 2.57 8.69 -2.15
CA ILE A 70 1.96 8.98 -3.44
C ILE A 70 1.78 10.49 -3.56
N GLU A 71 2.24 11.05 -4.66
CA GLU A 71 2.20 12.49 -4.96
C GLU A 71 1.55 12.75 -6.31
N LEU A 72 0.95 13.93 -6.47
CA LEU A 72 0.38 14.37 -7.74
C LEU A 72 1.48 14.67 -8.74
N LYS A 73 1.30 14.22 -9.99
CA LYS A 73 2.17 14.60 -11.10
C LYS A 73 1.97 16.06 -11.50
N ASP A 74 0.71 16.48 -11.64
CA ASP A 74 0.36 17.88 -11.88
C ASP A 74 -0.02 18.57 -10.57
N LYS A 75 0.74 19.61 -10.20
CA LYS A 75 0.50 20.42 -9.00
C LYS A 75 -0.27 21.72 -9.27
N TYR A 76 -0.57 22.03 -10.53
CA TYR A 76 -1.26 23.25 -10.94
C TYR A 76 -2.78 23.05 -10.99
N THR A 77 -3.24 21.91 -11.48
CA THR A 77 -4.67 21.56 -11.48
C THR A 77 -5.10 21.05 -10.10
N PRO A 78 -6.27 21.45 -9.56
CA PRO A 78 -6.76 20.92 -8.29
C PRO A 78 -6.91 19.39 -8.29
N GLU A 79 -6.49 18.73 -7.21
CA GLU A 79 -6.54 17.26 -7.05
C GLU A 79 -7.93 16.68 -7.35
N ILE A 80 -8.97 17.33 -6.83
CA ILE A 80 -10.36 16.89 -7.00
C ILE A 80 -10.76 16.90 -8.48
N GLU A 81 -10.37 17.93 -9.22
CA GLU A 81 -10.68 18.05 -10.64
C GLU A 81 -9.99 16.95 -11.45
N GLN A 82 -8.69 16.73 -11.20
CA GLN A 82 -7.94 15.65 -11.84
C GLN A 82 -8.57 14.27 -11.56
N ASN A 83 -8.98 14.03 -10.32
CA ASN A 83 -9.62 12.78 -9.90
C ASN A 83 -10.97 12.56 -10.59
N ILE A 84 -11.82 13.59 -10.64
CA ILE A 84 -13.12 13.52 -11.33
C ILE A 84 -12.91 13.24 -12.81
N GLN A 85 -12.04 14.01 -13.48
CA GLN A 85 -11.74 13.81 -14.90
C GLN A 85 -11.20 12.40 -15.17
N ARG A 86 -10.23 11.93 -14.38
CA ARG A 86 -9.69 10.56 -14.53
C ARG A 86 -10.76 9.49 -14.31
N SER A 87 -11.66 9.68 -13.34
CA SER A 87 -12.76 8.75 -13.10
C SER A 87 -13.74 8.66 -14.29
N LEU A 88 -14.01 9.79 -14.95
CA LEU A 88 -14.89 9.88 -16.12
C LEU A 88 -14.26 9.26 -17.37
N LEU A 89 -12.94 9.45 -17.54
CA LEU A 89 -12.18 8.83 -18.63
C LEU A 89 -11.97 7.32 -18.40
N SER A 90 -12.03 6.87 -17.15
CA SER A 90 -11.98 5.44 -16.87
C SER A 90 -13.25 4.78 -17.41
N CYS A 91 -13.11 3.74 -18.23
CA CYS A 91 -14.25 2.97 -18.74
C CYS A 91 -14.94 2.12 -17.65
N LYS A 92 -14.89 2.56 -16.38
CA LYS A 92 -15.40 1.88 -15.20
C LYS A 92 -16.52 2.71 -14.59
N GLN A 93 -17.53 2.03 -14.05
CA GLN A 93 -18.54 2.69 -13.25
C GLN A 93 -17.97 3.00 -11.86
N VAL A 94 -17.68 4.28 -11.60
CA VAL A 94 -17.15 4.76 -10.32
C VAL A 94 -18.26 5.47 -9.54
N PRO A 95 -18.63 4.99 -8.32
CA PRO A 95 -19.57 5.67 -7.44
C PRO A 95 -19.16 7.12 -7.17
N PHE A 96 -20.13 8.03 -7.06
CA PHE A 96 -19.88 9.47 -6.97
C PHE A 96 -18.85 9.85 -5.90
N LEU A 97 -18.99 9.33 -4.67
CA LEU A 97 -18.07 9.64 -3.56
C LEU A 97 -16.64 9.11 -3.80
N LEU A 98 -16.48 7.99 -4.50
CA LEU A 98 -15.16 7.44 -4.79
C LEU A 98 -14.45 8.21 -5.92
N ARG A 99 -15.16 9.05 -6.67
CA ARG A 99 -14.55 9.87 -7.72
C ARG A 99 -13.55 10.88 -7.16
N TYR A 100 -13.74 11.35 -5.93
CA TYR A 100 -12.85 12.34 -5.28
C TYR A 100 -11.46 11.79 -4.93
N ILE A 101 -11.34 10.47 -4.80
CA ILE A 101 -10.09 9.78 -4.41
C ILE A 101 -9.63 8.78 -5.48
N TYR A 102 -10.22 8.83 -6.68
CA TYR A 102 -10.12 7.78 -7.69
C TYR A 102 -8.67 7.44 -8.06
N GLY A 103 -7.84 8.44 -8.33
CA GLY A 103 -6.47 8.22 -8.79
C GLY A 103 -5.58 7.55 -7.75
N LYS A 104 -5.75 7.83 -6.45
CA LYS A 104 -5.02 7.12 -5.38
C LYS A 104 -5.41 5.65 -5.34
N GLU A 105 -6.71 5.38 -5.43
CA GLU A 105 -7.23 4.02 -5.52
C GLU A 105 -6.76 3.29 -6.77
N GLU A 106 -6.69 4.00 -7.90
CA GLU A 106 -6.30 3.45 -9.20
C GLU A 106 -4.84 2.98 -9.17
N ILE A 107 -3.91 3.86 -8.77
CA ILE A 107 -2.49 3.52 -8.70
C ILE A 107 -2.22 2.44 -7.65
N ALA A 108 -2.87 2.50 -6.48
CA ALA A 108 -2.71 1.47 -5.44
C ALA A 108 -3.21 0.09 -5.93
N LYS A 109 -4.36 0.04 -6.61
CA LYS A 109 -4.88 -1.21 -7.19
C LYS A 109 -3.99 -1.75 -8.30
N PHE A 110 -3.43 -0.88 -9.12
CA PHE A 110 -2.47 -1.26 -10.16
C PHE A 110 -1.21 -1.86 -9.54
N ILE A 111 -0.63 -1.22 -8.52
CA ILE A 111 0.57 -1.69 -7.82
C ILE A 111 0.32 -3.02 -7.09
N LYS A 112 -0.84 -3.14 -6.41
CA LYS A 112 -1.22 -4.36 -5.70
C LYS A 112 -1.37 -5.55 -6.65
N ASP A 113 -1.74 -5.32 -7.90
CA ASP A 113 -1.87 -6.35 -8.96
C ASP A 113 -2.63 -7.60 -8.49
N LYS A 114 -3.69 -7.37 -7.71
CA LYS A 114 -4.54 -8.41 -7.08
C LYS A 114 -3.77 -9.44 -6.23
N LYS A 115 -2.53 -9.16 -5.81
CA LYS A 115 -1.74 -10.03 -4.93
C LYS A 115 -2.27 -9.91 -3.51
N SER A 116 -2.91 -10.97 -3.03
CA SER A 116 -3.52 -11.03 -1.68
C SER A 116 -2.50 -11.00 -0.55
N VAL A 117 -1.25 -11.38 -0.80
CA VAL A 117 -0.15 -11.30 0.17
C VAL A 117 0.32 -9.86 0.42
N ILE A 118 -0.03 -8.90 -0.44
CA ILE A 118 0.40 -7.50 -0.34
C ILE A 118 -0.68 -6.66 0.35
N HIS A 119 -0.30 -6.00 1.43
CA HIS A 119 -1.06 -4.95 2.10
C HIS A 119 -0.38 -3.60 1.86
N LEU A 120 -1.11 -2.68 1.23
CA LEU A 120 -0.63 -1.33 0.94
C LEU A 120 -1.22 -0.37 1.96
N HIS A 121 -0.38 0.52 2.46
CA HIS A 121 -0.71 1.54 3.44
C HIS A 121 -0.36 2.92 2.89
N ASP A 122 -1.06 3.97 3.33
CA ASP A 122 -0.68 5.35 3.03
C ASP A 122 0.55 5.73 3.87
N GLY A 123 1.63 6.16 3.21
CA GLY A 123 2.90 6.49 3.88
C GLY A 123 2.81 7.72 4.79
N ASN A 124 1.99 8.71 4.45
CA ASN A 124 1.80 9.89 5.30
C ASN A 124 1.00 9.54 6.55
N GLU A 125 0.00 8.66 6.43
CA GLU A 125 -0.75 8.13 7.56
C GLU A 125 0.15 7.29 8.47
N ALA A 126 0.96 6.40 7.88
CA ALA A 126 1.95 5.61 8.63
C ALA A 126 2.91 6.51 9.42
N ASP A 127 3.42 7.59 8.82
CA ASP A 127 4.29 8.57 9.49
C ASP A 127 3.56 9.38 10.58
N LYS A 128 2.28 9.72 10.36
CA LYS A 128 1.46 10.43 11.36
C LYS A 128 1.25 9.54 12.59
N ILE A 129 0.83 8.30 12.37
CA ILE A 129 0.64 7.28 13.41
C ILE A 129 1.96 7.09 14.16
N ALA A 130 3.08 6.86 13.46
CA ALA A 130 4.38 6.70 14.08
C ALA A 130 4.77 7.90 14.97
N ARG A 131 4.48 9.13 14.53
CA ARG A 131 4.72 10.35 15.33
C ARG A 131 3.83 10.42 16.57
N GLU A 132 2.56 10.07 16.46
CA GLU A 132 1.62 10.03 17.60
C GLU A 132 2.07 8.99 18.65
N TYR A 133 2.53 7.82 18.22
CA TYR A 133 3.04 6.79 19.13
C TYR A 133 4.46 7.05 19.65
N SER A 134 5.30 7.80 18.92
CA SER A 134 6.61 8.22 19.43
C SER A 134 6.48 9.21 20.61
N LYS A 135 5.39 10.00 20.66
CA LYS A 135 5.04 10.83 21.83
C LYS A 135 4.61 10.01 23.05
N SER A 136 4.21 8.75 22.87
CA SER A 136 3.89 7.80 23.96
C SER A 136 5.03 6.83 24.28
N GLY A 137 6.25 7.09 23.81
CA GLY A 137 7.48 6.48 24.32
C GLY A 137 7.81 5.05 23.83
N SER A 138 7.26 4.59 22.70
CA SER A 138 7.38 3.17 22.31
C SER A 138 7.80 2.87 20.87
N TYR A 139 8.40 3.79 20.10
CA TYR A 139 9.04 3.40 18.83
C TYR A 139 10.31 4.19 18.53
N ILE A 140 11.45 3.49 18.51
CA ILE A 140 12.66 3.88 17.80
C ILE A 140 12.38 3.55 16.33
N TYR A 141 12.15 4.56 15.49
CA TYR A 141 12.22 4.39 14.03
C TYR A 141 13.70 4.17 13.67
N ASN A 142 14.18 2.94 13.85
CA ASN A 142 15.45 2.52 13.28
C ASN A 142 15.17 2.18 11.83
N ASP A 143 15.66 3.03 10.95
CA ASP A 143 15.71 2.85 9.51
C ASP A 143 16.51 1.57 9.19
N LYS A 144 15.82 0.42 9.18
CA LYS A 144 16.30 -0.88 8.70
C LYS A 144 15.36 -1.48 7.65
N TYR A 145 14.35 -0.72 7.26
CA TYR A 145 13.39 -1.08 6.24
C TYR A 145 14.05 -0.86 4.89
N GLU A 146 14.15 -1.90 4.04
CA GLU A 146 14.68 -1.74 2.67
C GLU A 146 13.91 -0.62 1.97
N LEU A 147 14.56 0.53 1.81
CA LEU A 147 14.04 1.65 1.03
C LEU A 147 13.94 1.20 -0.42
N ILE A 148 12.71 1.02 -0.89
CA ILE A 148 12.45 0.78 -2.31
C ILE A 148 12.43 2.16 -2.97
N TYR A 149 13.61 2.66 -3.33
CA TYR A 149 13.73 3.86 -4.16
C TYR A 149 13.32 3.55 -5.60
N CYS A 150 12.47 4.40 -6.17
CA CYS A 150 12.34 4.54 -7.62
C CYS A 150 13.06 5.84 -8.00
N LYS A 151 14.19 5.73 -8.71
CA LYS A 151 14.86 6.86 -9.38
C LYS A 151 14.30 7.01 -10.78
#